data_AF-S4PFI3-F1
#
_entry.id   AF-S4PFI3-F1
#
_cell.length_a   1.000
_cell.length_b   1.000
_cell.length_c   1.000
_cell.angle_alpha   90.00
_cell.angle_beta   90.00
_cell.angle_gamma   90.00
#
_symmetry.space_group_name_H-M   'P 1'
#
loop_
_entity.id
_entity.type
_entity.pdbx_description
1 polymer ?
#
loop_
_entity_poly.entity_id
_entity_poly.type
_entity_poly.pdbx_seq_one_letter_code
_entity_poly.pdbx_strand_id
1 'polypeptide(L)'
;MTNQFPIESNFINLLADNLNAEVALGTVTNLDEAVEWLSYTYLFVRMRINPQVYGLTYSDVQEEPMLETKRRELITNAAMQLDRTHMLRYNERT
;
A
#
# COMPACT_ATOMS: atom_id res chain seq x y z
N MET A 1 25.26 20.96 -10.13
CA MET A 1 23.83 21.07 -9.77
C MET A 1 23.57 20.07 -8.66
N THR A 2 23.20 20.52 -7.47
CA THR A 2 22.80 19.61 -6.39
C THR A 2 21.32 19.29 -6.59
N ASN A 3 20.96 18.00 -6.70
CA ASN A 3 19.56 17.58 -6.77
C ASN A 3 18.91 17.86 -5.41
N GLN A 4 18.05 18.89 -5.35
CA GLN A 4 17.35 19.31 -4.13
C GLN A 4 15.95 18.68 -4.01
N PHE A 5 15.51 17.88 -4.98
CA PHE A 5 14.20 17.26 -4.94
C PHE A 5 14.19 16.07 -3.97
N PRO A 6 13.21 15.99 -3.07
CA PRO A 6 13.05 14.83 -2.20
C PRO A 6 12.75 13.58 -3.04
N ILE A 7 13.35 12.45 -2.66
CA ILE A 7 13.07 11.16 -3.28
C ILE A 7 11.73 10.64 -2.74
N GLU A 8 10.83 10.30 -3.66
CA GLU A 8 9.49 9.78 -3.33
C GLU A 8 9.30 8.36 -3.85
N SER A 9 8.34 7.64 -3.27
CA SER A 9 7.99 6.29 -3.66
C SER A 9 7.05 6.29 -4.85
N ASN A 10 7.40 5.53 -5.89
CA ASN A 10 6.53 5.26 -7.04
C ASN A 10 5.74 3.94 -6.88
N PHE A 11 5.81 3.32 -5.70
CA PHE A 11 5.33 1.95 -5.46
C PHE A 11 3.81 1.81 -5.61
N ILE A 12 3.01 2.87 -5.34
CA ILE A 12 1.55 2.84 -5.48
C ILE A 12 1.12 2.38 -6.87
N ASN A 13 1.82 2.83 -7.91
CA ASN A 13 1.47 2.51 -9.30
C ASN A 13 1.69 1.04 -9.67
N LEU A 14 2.49 0.33 -8.89
CA LEU A 14 2.82 -1.08 -9.10
C LEU A 14 2.31 -1.96 -7.95
N LEU A 15 1.46 -1.42 -7.06
CA LEU A 15 1.05 -2.10 -5.84
C LEU A 15 0.34 -3.43 -6.14
N ALA A 16 -0.57 -3.44 -7.12
CA ALA A 16 -1.29 -4.65 -7.50
C ALA A 16 -0.35 -5.76 -7.99
N ASP A 17 0.60 -5.45 -8.87
CA ASP A 17 1.53 -6.45 -9.39
C ASP A 17 2.44 -7.03 -8.29
N ASN A 18 2.92 -6.17 -7.38
CA ASN A 18 3.75 -6.60 -6.26
C ASN A 18 2.94 -7.43 -5.25
N LEU A 19 1.70 -7.03 -4.95
CA LEU A 19 0.81 -7.80 -4.10
C LEU A 19 0.53 -9.18 -4.69
N ASN A 20 0.27 -9.25 -6.00
CA ASN A 20 0.08 -10.52 -6.70
C ASN A 20 1.30 -11.45 -6.59
N ALA A 21 2.52 -10.89 -6.69
CA ALA A 21 3.75 -11.65 -6.54
C ALA A 21 3.89 -12.24 -5.13
N GLU A 22 3.64 -11.45 -4.08
CA GLU A 22 3.72 -11.95 -2.70
C GLU A 22 2.66 -13.01 -2.38
N VAL A 23 1.45 -12.87 -2.94
CA VAL A 23 0.40 -13.89 -2.83
C VAL A 23 0.80 -15.17 -3.56
N ALA A 24 1.38 -15.06 -4.76
CA ALA A 24 1.86 -16.21 -5.53
C ALA A 24 3.03 -16.94 -4.84
N LEU A 25 3.87 -16.20 -4.11
CA LEU A 25 4.97 -16.76 -3.30
C LEU A 25 4.49 -17.34 -1.97
N GLY A 26 3.26 -17.04 -1.54
CA GLY A 26 2.70 -17.47 -0.26
C GLY A 26 3.21 -16.68 0.94
N THR A 27 3.93 -15.57 0.72
CA THR A 27 4.36 -14.65 1.79
C THR A 27 3.17 -13.90 2.39
N VAL A 28 2.14 -13.64 1.55
CA VAL A 28 0.91 -12.95 1.93
C VAL A 28 -0.26 -13.85 1.58
N THR A 29 -1.08 -14.17 2.57
CA THR A 29 -2.22 -15.11 2.43
C THR A 29 -3.57 -14.48 2.71
N ASN A 30 -3.59 -13.32 3.37
CA ASN A 30 -4.80 -12.62 3.76
C ASN A 30 -4.61 -11.09 3.77
N LEU A 31 -5.70 -10.36 3.99
CA LEU A 31 -5.72 -8.90 3.93
C LEU A 31 -4.87 -8.26 5.03
N ASP A 32 -4.86 -8.81 6.23
CA ASP A 32 -4.11 -8.25 7.36
C ASP A 32 -2.60 -8.42 7.16
N GLU A 33 -2.16 -9.58 6.67
CA GLU A 33 -0.77 -9.81 6.25
C GLU A 33 -0.35 -8.86 5.12
N ALA A 34 -1.23 -8.59 4.16
CA ALA A 34 -0.96 -7.65 3.07
C ALA A 34 -0.82 -6.20 3.58
N VAL A 35 -1.66 -5.80 4.55
CA VAL A 35 -1.57 -4.49 5.21
C VAL A 35 -0.27 -4.39 6.00
N GLU A 36 0.08 -5.43 6.77
CA GLU A 36 1.35 -5.53 7.49
C GLU A 36 2.54 -5.45 6.53
N TRP A 37 2.53 -6.21 5.44
CA TRP A 37 3.56 -6.18 4.40
C TRP A 37 3.80 -4.76 3.87
N LEU A 38 2.73 -3.99 3.63
CA LEU A 38 2.86 -2.61 3.17
C LEU A 38 3.59 -1.71 4.18
N SER A 39 3.59 -2.03 5.48
CA SER A 39 4.36 -1.30 6.51
C SER A 39 5.86 -1.39 6.33
N TYR A 40 6.35 -2.48 5.73
CA TYR A 40 7.78 -2.73 5.53
C TYR A 40 8.33 -1.99 4.30
N THR A 41 7.47 -1.34 3.52
CA THR A 41 7.84 -0.68 2.27
C THR A 41 8.31 0.76 2.48
N TYR A 42 9.14 1.25 1.55
CA TYR A 42 9.51 2.67 1.51
C TYR A 42 8.29 3.60 1.29
N LEU A 43 7.22 3.10 0.66
CA LEU A 43 5.97 3.84 0.51
C LEU A 43 5.38 4.25 1.86
N PHE A 44 5.29 3.32 2.81
CA PHE A 44 4.76 3.63 4.15
C PHE A 44 5.56 4.74 4.85
N VAL A 45 6.89 4.67 4.77
CA VAL A 45 7.76 5.71 5.33
C VAL A 45 7.49 7.07 4.68
N ARG A 46 7.35 7.12 3.35
CA ARG A 46 7.09 8.38 2.64
C ARG A 46 5.70 8.94 2.87
N MET A 47 4.67 8.10 2.97
CA MET A 47 3.31 8.53 3.31
C MET A 47 3.25 9.25 4.66
N ARG A 48 4.13 8.91 5.61
CA ARG A 48 4.22 9.58 6.91
C ARG A 48 5.04 10.86 6.89
N ILE A 49 6.12 10.89 6.11
CA ILE A 49 7.03 12.04 6.03
C ILE A 49 6.45 13.15 5.15
N ASN A 50 5.85 12.79 4.02
CA ASN A 50 5.29 13.72 3.05
C ASN A 50 3.89 13.28 2.58
N PRO A 51 2.89 13.29 3.48
CA PRO A 51 1.55 12.75 3.24
C PRO A 51 0.84 13.35 2.03
N GLN A 52 1.04 14.64 1.76
CA GLN A 52 0.32 15.35 0.70
C GLN A 52 0.60 14.81 -0.69
N VAL A 53 1.79 14.25 -0.94
CA VAL A 53 2.13 13.61 -2.22
C VAL A 53 1.28 12.35 -2.47
N TYR A 54 0.78 11.73 -1.40
CA TYR A 54 0.01 10.49 -1.44
C TYR A 54 -1.49 10.73 -1.16
N GLY A 55 -1.95 11.98 -1.23
CA GLY A 55 -3.35 12.35 -1.03
C GLY A 55 -3.81 12.31 0.43
N LEU A 56 -2.88 12.37 1.38
CA LEU A 56 -3.16 12.46 2.82
C LEU A 56 -2.89 13.88 3.33
N THR A 57 -3.55 14.26 4.41
CA THR A 57 -3.22 15.47 5.19
C THR A 57 -2.21 15.15 6.29
N TYR A 58 -1.56 16.17 6.83
CA TYR A 58 -0.72 16.01 8.02
C TYR A 58 -1.54 15.59 9.25
N SER A 59 -2.81 16.01 9.33
CA SER A 59 -3.73 15.63 10.40
C SER A 59 -4.01 14.12 10.36
N ASP A 60 -4.22 13.54 9.18
CA ASP A 60 -4.45 12.09 9.03
C ASP A 60 -3.29 11.28 9.63
N VAL A 61 -2.05 11.71 9.40
CA VAL A 61 -0.85 11.06 9.97
C VAL A 61 -0.72 11.28 11.48
N GLN A 62 -1.17 12.43 11.99
CA GLN A 62 -1.14 12.71 13.43
C GLN A 62 -2.19 11.89 14.20
N GLU A 63 -3.40 11.78 13.65
CA GLU A 63 -4.49 11.00 14.22
C GLU A 63 -4.23 9.50 14.11
N GLU A 64 -3.67 9.04 12.98
CA GLU A 64 -3.37 7.64 12.74
C GLU A 64 -1.92 7.43 12.24
N PRO A 65 -0.91 7.44 13.14
CA PRO A 65 0.50 7.34 12.74
C PRO A 65 0.87 6.08 11.97
N MET A 66 0.10 5.00 12.15
CA MET A 66 0.29 3.72 11.45
C MET A 66 -0.46 3.64 10.12
N LEU A 67 -1.30 4.62 9.79
CA LEU A 67 -2.05 4.71 8.55
C LEU A 67 -2.71 3.38 8.18
N GLU A 68 -3.24 2.64 9.15
CA GLU A 68 -3.82 1.32 8.93
C GLU A 68 -5.04 1.43 8.01
N THR A 69 -5.91 2.40 8.26
CA THR A 69 -7.07 2.69 7.39
C THR A 69 -6.63 2.91 5.95
N LYS A 70 -5.61 3.76 5.74
CA LYS A 70 -5.12 4.07 4.39
C LYS A 70 -4.45 2.87 3.73
N ARG A 71 -3.62 2.12 4.47
CA ARG A 71 -2.96 0.92 3.96
C ARG A 71 -3.98 -0.15 3.59
N ARG A 72 -5.02 -0.35 4.41
CA ARG A 72 -6.12 -1.27 4.13
C ARG A 72 -6.88 -0.85 2.88
N GLU A 73 -7.20 0.44 2.72
CA GLU A 73 -7.83 0.96 1.49
C GLU A 73 -6.98 0.65 0.24
N LEU A 74 -5.67 0.93 0.28
CA LEU A 74 -4.75 0.68 -0.84
C LEU A 74 -4.69 -0.80 -1.21
N ILE A 75 -4.53 -1.68 -0.22
CA ILE A 75 -4.48 -3.13 -0.42
C ILE A 75 -5.82 -3.65 -0.94
N THR A 76 -6.95 -3.23 -0.38
CA THR A 76 -8.27 -3.66 -0.85
C THR A 76 -8.49 -3.26 -2.30
N ASN A 77 -8.14 -2.03 -2.68
CA ASN A 77 -8.24 -1.58 -4.08
C ASN A 77 -7.37 -2.42 -5.01
N ALA A 78 -6.14 -2.75 -4.60
CA ALA A 78 -5.24 -3.63 -5.36
C ALA A 78 -5.80 -5.05 -5.47
N ALA A 79 -6.31 -5.63 -4.37
CA ALA A 79 -6.91 -6.96 -4.36
C ALA A 79 -8.16 -7.04 -5.26
N MET A 80 -9.03 -6.02 -5.23
CA MET A 80 -10.17 -5.90 -6.13
C MET A 80 -9.76 -5.81 -7.59
N GLN A 81 -8.67 -5.08 -7.90
CA GLN A 81 -8.14 -5.01 -9.27
C GLN A 81 -7.68 -6.39 -9.75
N LEU A 82 -6.96 -7.13 -8.91
CA LEU A 82 -6.44 -8.46 -9.23
C LEU A 82 -7.56 -9.52 -9.34
N ASP A 83 -8.62 -9.40 -8.54
CA ASP A 83 -9.79 -10.28 -8.65
C ASP A 83 -10.52 -10.08 -9.99
N ARG A 84 -10.68 -8.81 -10.41
CA ARG A 84 -11.28 -8.45 -11.72
C ARG A 84 -10.45 -8.97 -12.90
N THR A 85 -9.13 -9.07 -12.77
CA THR A 85 -8.25 -9.61 -13.81
C THR A 85 -8.02 -11.12 -13.66
N HIS A 86 -8.69 -11.77 -12.71
CA HIS A 86 -8.57 -13.21 -12.42
C HIS A 86 -7.15 -13.66 -12.02
N MET A 87 -6.35 -12.75 -11.45
CA MET A 87 -5.02 -13.07 -10.93
C MET A 87 -5.06 -13.66 -9.52
N LEU A 88 -6.04 -13.26 -8.71
CA LEU A 88 -6.34 -13.89 -7.42
C LEU A 88 -7.86 -13.94 -7.18
N ARG A 89 -8.28 -14.59 -6.09
CA ARG A 89 -9.67 -14.56 -5.62
C ARG A 89 -9.74 -13.75 -4.34
N TYR A 90 -10.48 -12.64 -4.36
CA TYR A 90 -10.71 -11.81 -3.19
C TYR A 90 -12.14 -12.00 -2.67
N ASN A 91 -12.29 -12.41 -1.41
CA ASN A 91 -13.60 -12.60 -0.77
C ASN A 91 -13.76 -11.60 0.39
N GLU A 92 -14.61 -10.59 0.21
CA GLU A 92 -14.87 -9.56 1.23
C GLU A 92 -15.55 -10.09 2.51
N ARG A 93 -16.07 -11.32 2.49
CA ARG A 93 -16.87 -11.88 3.59
C ARG A 93 -16.07 -12.67 4.62
N THR A 94 -14.75 -12.76 4.49
CA THR A 94 -13.87 -13.50 5.40
C THR A 94 -12.76 -12.58 5.84
#